data_AF-A0A535VSZ8-F1
#
_entry.id   AF-A0A535VSZ8-F1
#
_cell.length_a   1.000
_cell.length_b   1.000
_cell.length_c   1.000
_cell.angle_alpha   90.00
_cell.angle_beta   90.00
_cell.angle_gamma   90.00
#
_symmetry.space_group_name_H-M   'P 1'
#
loop_
_entity.id
_entity.type
_entity.pdbx_description
1 polymer ?
#
loop_
_entity_poly.entity_id
_entity_poly.type
_entity_poly.pdbx_seq_one_letter_code
_entity_poly.pdbx_strand_id
1 'polypeptide(L)'
;MINTTTLQGPYVFISYPRSEVVFVKRLVEDLRAHGFQAWLDKTNIDPGSPDWEAAIRDAVRNAYAILLIASPRVTKSLYIKGELNLAKRYHPNHIYPIWMDGTEWSDCVPLDFINTQYIDMRGESYAPGLDTLVHVLRKESARSSLNTATPQA
;
A
#
# COMPACT_ATOMS: atom_id res chain seq x y z
N MET A 1 -28.26 -0.75 2.69
CA MET A 1 -27.41 -1.95 2.61
C MET A 1 -26.20 -1.61 1.79
N ILE A 2 -25.05 -1.40 2.41
CA ILE A 2 -23.78 -1.11 1.71
C ILE A 2 -23.14 -2.45 1.35
N ASN A 3 -23.01 -2.73 0.04
CA ASN A 3 -22.26 -3.88 -0.44
C ASN A 3 -20.78 -3.66 -0.11
N THR A 4 -20.32 -4.18 1.01
CA THR A 4 -18.90 -4.35 1.29
C THR A 4 -18.40 -5.50 0.42
N THR A 5 -17.97 -5.18 -0.81
CA THR A 5 -17.14 -6.10 -1.59
C THR A 5 -15.85 -6.30 -0.78
N THR A 6 -15.82 -7.37 0.00
CA THR A 6 -14.61 -7.97 0.54
C THR A 6 -13.86 -8.55 -0.65
N LEU A 7 -12.62 -8.11 -0.85
CA LEU A 7 -11.76 -8.70 -1.85
C LEU A 7 -11.55 -10.18 -1.47
N GLN A 8 -11.89 -11.08 -2.38
CA GLN A 8 -11.69 -12.52 -2.21
C GLN A 8 -10.32 -12.87 -2.80
N GLY A 9 -9.38 -13.29 -1.95
CA GLY A 9 -8.00 -13.62 -2.32
C GLY A 9 -6.96 -12.63 -1.78
N PRO A 10 -5.66 -12.94 -1.93
CA PRO A 10 -4.58 -12.08 -1.46
C PRO A 10 -4.59 -10.75 -2.22
N TYR A 11 -4.51 -9.65 -1.47
CA TYR A 11 -4.45 -8.29 -2.03
C TYR A 11 -3.32 -7.47 -1.39
N VAL A 12 -2.89 -6.44 -2.13
CA VAL A 12 -2.02 -5.38 -1.61
C VAL A 12 -2.85 -4.25 -1.05
N PHE A 13 -2.44 -3.67 0.07
CA PHE A 13 -3.01 -2.43 0.58
C PHE A 13 -2.20 -1.25 0.06
N ILE A 14 -2.84 -0.20 -0.44
CA ILE A 14 -2.13 1.01 -0.90
C ILE A 14 -2.46 2.18 0.04
N SER A 15 -1.46 2.63 0.80
CA SER A 15 -1.51 3.84 1.61
C SER A 15 -1.00 5.02 0.79
N TYR A 16 -1.83 6.03 0.61
CA TYR A 16 -1.54 7.16 -0.27
C TYR A 16 -2.19 8.47 0.22
N PRO A 17 -1.59 9.64 -0.06
CA PRO A 17 -2.29 10.91 0.11
C PRO A 17 -3.45 10.98 -0.88
N ARG A 18 -4.65 11.38 -0.43
CA ARG A 18 -5.83 11.49 -1.32
C ARG A 18 -5.61 12.36 -2.56
N SER A 19 -4.74 13.36 -2.46
CA SER A 19 -4.34 14.21 -3.58
C SER A 19 -3.60 13.47 -4.70
N GLU A 20 -3.04 12.29 -4.43
CA GLU A 20 -2.30 11.46 -5.39
C GLU A 20 -3.16 10.37 -6.05
N VAL A 21 -4.50 10.48 -5.93
CA VAL A 21 -5.45 9.46 -6.44
C VAL A 21 -5.28 9.17 -7.94
N VAL A 22 -4.83 10.14 -8.74
CA VAL A 22 -4.63 9.96 -10.18
C VAL A 22 -3.53 8.92 -10.45
N PHE A 23 -2.37 9.06 -9.81
CA PHE A 23 -1.28 8.09 -9.89
C PHE A 23 -1.72 6.72 -9.38
N VAL A 24 -2.41 6.70 -8.23
CA VAL A 24 -2.82 5.45 -7.59
C VAL A 24 -3.84 4.67 -8.41
N LYS A 25 -4.78 5.34 -9.09
CA LYS A 25 -5.73 4.69 -9.99
C LYS A 25 -5.00 4.00 -11.15
N ARG A 26 -4.04 4.69 -11.79
CA ARG A 26 -3.20 4.11 -12.83
C ARG A 26 -2.43 2.89 -12.32
N LEU A 27 -1.77 3.02 -11.16
CA LEU A 27 -1.03 1.91 -10.55
C LEU A 27 -1.94 0.71 -10.27
N VAL A 28 -3.16 0.92 -9.78
CA VAL A 28 -4.13 -0.15 -9.54
C VAL A 28 -4.53 -0.85 -10.84
N GLU A 29 -4.78 -0.10 -11.91
CA GLU A 29 -5.12 -0.67 -13.22
C GLU A 29 -3.96 -1.53 -13.75
N ASP A 30 -2.74 -1.03 -13.64
CA ASP A 30 -1.54 -1.75 -14.07
C ASP A 30 -1.30 -3.00 -13.21
N LEU A 31 -1.45 -2.92 -11.89
CA LEU A 31 -1.36 -4.08 -11.00
C LEU A 31 -2.43 -5.14 -11.33
N ARG A 32 -3.66 -4.71 -11.63
CA ARG A 32 -4.73 -5.63 -12.06
C ARG A 32 -4.42 -6.31 -13.39
N ALA A 33 -3.84 -5.58 -14.35
CA ALA A 33 -3.39 -6.16 -15.61
C ALA A 33 -2.32 -7.25 -15.41
N HIS A 34 -1.56 -7.18 -14.30
CA HIS A 34 -0.59 -8.20 -13.88
C HIS A 34 -1.17 -9.29 -12.95
N GLY A 35 -2.49 -9.29 -12.71
CA GLY A 35 -3.18 -10.32 -11.92
C GLY A 35 -3.25 -10.05 -10.42
N PHE A 36 -2.91 -8.85 -9.95
CA PHE A 36 -2.98 -8.50 -8.53
C PHE A 36 -4.30 -7.83 -8.16
N GLN A 37 -4.78 -8.11 -6.95
CA GLN A 37 -5.83 -7.32 -6.32
C GLN A 37 -5.23 -6.23 -5.45
N ALA A 38 -5.80 -5.03 -5.50
CA ALA A 38 -5.38 -3.89 -4.70
C ALA A 38 -6.58 -3.34 -3.93
N TRP A 39 -6.37 -3.14 -2.63
CA TRP A 39 -7.27 -2.42 -1.74
C TRP A 39 -6.80 -0.98 -1.59
N LEU A 40 -7.68 -0.05 -1.91
CA LEU A 40 -7.50 1.37 -1.68
C LEU A 40 -8.28 1.76 -0.42
N ASP A 41 -7.73 2.67 0.39
CA ASP A 41 -8.53 3.35 1.41
C ASP A 41 -9.85 3.84 0.79
N LYS A 42 -10.95 3.22 1.23
CA LYS A 42 -12.28 3.48 0.71
C LYS A 42 -12.70 4.86 1.19
N THR A 43 -12.61 5.84 0.30
CA THR A 43 -13.07 7.22 0.44
C THR A 43 -14.57 7.39 0.68
N ASN A 44 -15.33 6.31 0.92
CA ASN A 44 -16.78 6.31 1.04
C ASN A 44 -17.29 6.15 2.49
N ILE A 45 -16.39 6.25 3.48
CA ILE A 45 -16.76 6.33 4.90
C ILE A 45 -16.15 7.61 5.46
N ASP A 46 -16.94 8.34 6.25
CA ASP A 46 -16.50 9.59 6.87
C ASP A 46 -15.26 9.34 7.76
N PRO A 47 -14.16 10.09 7.53
CA PRO A 47 -12.97 9.96 8.36
C PRO A 47 -13.29 10.14 9.85
N GLY A 48 -12.75 9.27 10.70
CA GLY A 48 -12.96 9.32 12.15
C GLY A 48 -14.20 8.57 12.66
N SER A 49 -14.95 7.87 11.79
CA SER A 49 -15.99 6.95 12.27
C SER A 49 -15.37 5.62 12.78
N PRO A 50 -15.96 4.98 13.80
CA PRO A 50 -15.48 3.67 14.29
C PRO A 50 -15.48 2.58 13.21
N ASP A 51 -16.46 2.61 12.32
CA ASP A 51 -16.59 1.64 11.22
C ASP A 51 -15.48 1.81 10.18
N TRP A 52 -15.06 3.06 9.92
CA TRP A 52 -13.96 3.37 9.04
C TRP A 52 -12.62 2.87 9.61
N GLU A 53 -12.34 3.13 10.90
CA GLU A 53 -11.11 2.65 11.54
C GLU A 53 -11.02 1.12 11.58
N ALA A 54 -12.14 0.44 11.87
CA ALA A 54 -12.21 -1.02 11.89
C ALA A 54 -11.95 -1.60 10.49
N ALA A 55 -12.59 -1.05 9.47
CA ALA A 55 -12.41 -1.50 8.08
C ALA A 55 -10.96 -1.39 7.60
N ILE A 56 -10.26 -0.31 7.92
CA ILE A 56 -8.84 -0.16 7.56
C ILE A 56 -7.96 -1.09 8.35
N ARG A 57 -8.19 -1.24 9.65
CA ARG A 57 -7.41 -2.16 10.48
C ARG A 57 -7.50 -3.58 9.93
N ASP A 58 -8.69 -4.01 9.54
CA ASP A 58 -8.90 -5.32 8.93
C ASP A 58 -8.29 -5.39 7.52
N ALA A 59 -8.42 -4.32 6.73
CA ALA A 59 -7.82 -4.26 5.40
C ALA A 59 -6.28 -4.37 5.45
N VAL A 60 -5.63 -3.61 6.34
CA VAL A 60 -4.19 -3.66 6.58
C VAL A 60 -3.79 -5.04 7.11
N ARG A 61 -4.51 -5.58 8.10
CA ARG A 61 -4.19 -6.90 8.68
C ARG A 61 -4.19 -8.02 7.64
N ASN A 62 -5.18 -8.04 6.76
CA ASN A 62 -5.37 -9.14 5.81
C ASN A 62 -4.63 -8.93 4.47
N ALA A 63 -4.00 -7.77 4.25
CA ALA A 63 -3.14 -7.56 3.09
C ALA A 63 -1.85 -8.37 3.22
N TYR A 64 -1.31 -8.89 2.11
CA TYR A 64 -0.02 -9.60 2.13
C TYR A 64 1.18 -8.66 1.91
N ALA A 65 0.92 -7.44 1.44
CA ALA A 65 1.92 -6.40 1.25
C ALA A 65 1.26 -5.01 1.35
N ILE A 66 2.03 -4.04 1.83
CA ILE A 66 1.62 -2.65 1.97
C ILE A 66 2.45 -1.80 1.00
N LEU A 67 1.80 -1.04 0.13
CA LEU A 67 2.43 -0.04 -0.72
C LEU A 67 2.28 1.34 -0.07
N LEU A 68 3.40 2.02 0.17
CA LEU A 68 3.40 3.41 0.64
C LEU A 68 3.70 4.32 -0.54
N ILE A 69 2.74 5.10 -0.98
CA ILE A 69 2.95 6.08 -2.05
C ILE A 69 3.66 7.30 -1.46
N ALA A 70 4.90 7.51 -1.89
CA ALA A 70 5.80 8.55 -1.41
C ALA A 70 5.80 9.76 -2.35
N SER A 71 5.46 10.92 -1.78
CA SER A 71 5.48 12.23 -2.42
C SER A 71 5.61 13.33 -1.36
N PRO A 72 5.95 14.58 -1.73
CA PRO A 72 6.01 15.70 -0.79
C PRO A 72 4.69 15.97 -0.02
N ARG A 73 3.59 15.33 -0.43
CA ARG A 73 2.28 15.46 0.22
C ARG A 73 2.06 14.45 1.35
N VAL A 74 2.87 13.40 1.44
CA VAL A 74 2.78 12.37 2.48
C VAL A 74 2.97 12.95 3.87
N THR A 75 3.99 13.79 4.03
CA THR A 75 4.40 14.36 5.33
C THR A 75 3.33 15.25 5.97
N LYS A 76 2.40 15.77 5.16
CA LYS A 76 1.31 16.65 5.61
C LYS A 76 0.05 15.90 6.05
N SER A 77 -0.03 14.59 5.83
CA SER A 77 -1.23 13.81 6.11
C SER A 77 -1.12 13.08 7.47
N LEU A 78 -1.86 13.57 8.48
CA LEU A 78 -1.96 12.90 9.79
C LEU A 78 -2.52 11.48 9.69
N TYR A 79 -3.40 11.27 8.72
CA TYR A 79 -4.04 10.00 8.41
C TYR A 79 -3.03 8.89 8.07
N ILE A 80 -2.03 9.21 7.23
CA ILE A 80 -1.01 8.24 6.80
C ILE A 80 -0.15 7.79 7.99
N LYS A 81 0.07 8.64 9.00
CA LYS A 81 0.82 8.26 10.20
C LYS A 81 0.10 7.15 10.99
N GLY A 82 -1.22 7.22 11.12
CA GLY A 82 -2.02 6.20 11.80
C GLY A 82 -1.98 4.85 11.09
N GLU A 83 -2.20 4.86 9.77
CA GLU A 83 -2.14 3.65 8.94
C GLU A 83 -0.76 3.00 8.95
N LEU A 84 0.31 3.80 8.82
CA LEU A 84 1.66 3.28 8.81
C LEU A 84 2.06 2.67 10.16
N ASN A 85 1.54 3.17 11.27
CA ASN A 85 1.75 2.53 12.57
C ASN A 85 1.08 1.14 12.64
N LEU A 86 -0.10 0.99 12.04
CA LEU A 86 -0.75 -0.32 11.92
C LEU A 86 0.01 -1.25 10.98
N ALA A 87 0.42 -0.73 9.81
CA ALA A 87 1.21 -1.47 8.83
C ALA A 87 2.53 -1.96 9.45
N LYS A 88 3.25 -1.11 10.18
CA LYS A 88 4.48 -1.51 10.89
C LYS A 88 4.24 -2.60 11.94
N ARG A 89 3.09 -2.54 12.63
CA ARG A 89 2.73 -3.55 13.65
C ARG A 89 2.40 -4.90 13.04
N TYR A 90 1.63 -4.93 11.95
CA TYR A 90 1.18 -6.18 11.33
C TYR A 90 2.16 -6.73 10.29
N HIS A 91 2.92 -5.85 9.65
CA HIS A 91 3.73 -6.13 8.45
C HIS A 91 5.10 -5.41 8.47
N PRO A 92 5.93 -5.55 9.53
CA PRO A 92 7.15 -4.76 9.70
C PRO A 92 8.15 -4.87 8.53
N ASN A 93 8.13 -5.99 7.79
CA ASN A 93 9.05 -6.27 6.68
C ASN A 93 8.39 -6.23 5.29
N HIS A 94 7.13 -5.81 5.18
CA HIS A 94 6.35 -5.88 3.94
C HIS A 94 5.72 -4.54 3.56
N ILE A 95 6.40 -3.45 3.90
CA ILE A 95 6.05 -2.10 3.46
C ILE A 95 7.01 -1.71 2.33
N TYR A 96 6.45 -1.44 1.16
CA TYR A 96 7.18 -1.13 -0.07
C TYR A 96 6.90 0.32 -0.46
N PRO A 97 7.86 1.23 -0.23
CA PRO A 97 7.70 2.62 -0.63
C PRO A 97 7.82 2.78 -2.15
N ILE A 98 6.89 3.53 -2.73
CA ILE A 98 6.81 3.85 -4.16
C ILE A 98 7.04 5.36 -4.31
N TRP A 99 8.21 5.76 -4.80
CA TRP A 99 8.52 7.17 -4.99
C TRP A 99 7.88 7.65 -6.29
N MET A 100 6.79 8.40 -6.18
CA MET A 100 5.99 8.81 -7.34
C MET A 100 6.22 10.26 -7.78
N ASP A 101 6.60 11.14 -6.85
CA ASP A 101 6.90 12.54 -7.12
C ASP A 101 7.87 13.10 -6.06
N GLY A 102 8.47 14.25 -6.35
CA GLY A 102 9.42 14.96 -5.49
C GLY A 102 10.87 14.77 -5.90
N THR A 103 11.72 15.69 -5.42
CA THR A 103 13.15 15.74 -5.75
C THR A 103 13.99 14.99 -4.73
N GLU A 104 13.70 15.19 -3.45
CA GLU A 104 14.44 14.61 -2.32
C GLU A 104 13.60 13.53 -1.61
N TRP A 105 14.19 12.35 -1.44
CA TRP A 105 13.50 11.21 -0.83
C TRP A 105 13.02 11.52 0.59
N SER A 106 13.86 12.19 1.38
CA SER A 106 13.57 12.51 2.78
C SER A 106 12.34 13.42 2.97
N ASP A 107 11.97 14.18 1.94
CA ASP A 107 10.80 15.06 1.97
C ASP A 107 9.51 14.32 1.59
N CYS A 108 9.64 13.11 1.02
CA CYS A 108 8.56 12.34 0.44
C CYS A 108 8.04 11.22 1.35
N VAL A 109 8.68 11.00 2.50
CA VAL A 109 8.32 9.94 3.46
C VAL A 109 8.42 10.37 4.92
N PRO A 110 7.76 9.66 5.84
CA PRO A 110 7.99 9.83 7.27
C PRO A 110 9.43 9.49 7.66
N LEU A 111 9.93 10.10 8.75
CA LEU A 111 11.31 9.93 9.25
C LEU A 111 11.78 8.47 9.31
N ASP A 112 10.92 7.58 9.80
CA ASP A 112 11.22 6.15 9.96
C ASP A 112 11.50 5.41 8.64
N PHE A 113 11.18 6.01 7.49
CA PHE A 113 11.37 5.44 6.16
C PHE A 113 12.50 6.10 5.36
N ILE A 114 13.20 7.10 5.91
CA ILE A 114 14.28 7.81 5.21
C ILE A 114 15.37 6.84 4.72
N ASN A 115 15.70 5.83 5.52
CA ASN A 115 16.74 4.85 5.21
C ASN A 115 16.19 3.55 4.57
N THR A 116 14.91 3.53 4.19
CA THR A 116 14.29 2.37 3.56
C THR A 116 14.52 2.38 2.05
N GLN A 117 14.74 1.19 1.46
CA GLN A 117 14.76 1.05 0.00
C GLN A 117 13.39 1.41 -0.59
N TYR A 118 13.39 2.03 -1.76
CA TYR A 118 12.19 2.44 -2.47
C TYR A 118 12.23 1.96 -3.92
N ILE A 119 11.07 2.00 -4.57
CA ILE A 119 10.93 1.81 -6.01
C ILE A 119 10.63 3.18 -6.62
N ASP A 120 11.54 3.69 -7.47
CA ASP A 120 11.32 4.95 -8.18
C ASP A 120 10.36 4.73 -9.35
N MET A 121 9.27 5.48 -9.36
CA MET A 121 8.25 5.47 -10.42
C MET A 121 7.95 6.88 -10.94
N ARG A 122 8.87 7.83 -10.75
CA ARG A 122 8.77 9.20 -11.27
C ARG A 122 9.03 9.20 -12.79
N GLY A 123 8.19 9.91 -13.55
CA GLY A 123 8.41 10.14 -14.97
C GLY A 123 8.66 8.86 -15.77
N GLU A 124 9.79 8.82 -16.49
CA GLU A 124 10.19 7.67 -17.32
C GLU A 124 10.54 6.41 -16.50
N SER A 125 10.82 6.55 -15.20
CA SER A 125 11.09 5.43 -14.29
C SER A 125 9.84 4.61 -13.96
N TYR A 126 8.64 5.07 -14.34
CA TYR A 126 7.39 4.37 -14.03
C TYR A 126 7.39 2.92 -14.52
N ALA A 127 7.69 2.68 -15.80
CA ALA A 127 7.63 1.33 -16.37
C ALA A 127 8.64 0.35 -15.70
N PRO A 128 9.95 0.67 -15.59
CA PRO A 128 10.88 -0.24 -14.90
C PRO A 128 10.58 -0.39 -13.40
N GLY A 129 10.06 0.65 -12.75
CA GLY A 129 9.60 0.57 -11.37
C GLY A 129 8.40 -0.36 -11.22
N LEU A 130 7.45 -0.34 -12.16
CA LEU A 130 6.30 -1.25 -12.18
C LEU A 130 6.75 -2.70 -12.31
N ASP A 131 7.68 -2.99 -13.23
CA ASP A 131 8.24 -4.34 -13.41
C ASP A 131 8.91 -4.84 -12.12
N THR A 132 9.68 -3.97 -11.47
CA THR A 132 10.31 -4.24 -10.18
C THR A 132 9.27 -4.57 -9.11
N LEU A 133 8.21 -3.75 -9.02
CA LEU A 133 7.13 -3.94 -8.07
C LEU A 133 6.38 -5.26 -8.31
N VAL A 134 6.06 -5.59 -9.56
CA VAL A 134 5.40 -6.84 -9.94
C VAL A 134 6.24 -8.05 -9.52
N HIS A 135 7.55 -8.00 -9.74
CA HIS A 135 8.48 -9.06 -9.33
C HIS A 135 8.47 -9.24 -7.80
N VAL A 136 8.58 -8.14 -7.05
CA VAL A 136 8.54 -8.16 -5.58
C VAL A 136 7.21 -8.75 -5.09
N LEU A 137 6.08 -8.26 -5.60
CA LEU A 137 4.75 -8.68 -5.14
C LEU A 137 4.44 -10.15 -5.43
N ARG A 138 4.93 -10.71 -6.55
CA ARG A 138 4.81 -12.16 -6.81
C ARG A 138 5.55 -12.99 -5.76
N LYS A 139 6.79 -12.59 -5.43
CA LYS A 139 7.60 -13.28 -4.42
C LYS A 139 6.92 -13.23 -3.04
N GLU A 140 6.34 -12.10 -2.70
CA GLU A 140 5.62 -11.89 -1.44
C GLU A 140 4.32 -12.69 -1.36
N SER A 141 3.52 -12.68 -2.43
CA SER A 141 2.30 -13.48 -2.50
C SER A 141 2.57 -14.98 -2.36
N ALA A 142 3.62 -15.49 -3.02
CA ALA A 142 4.03 -16.88 -2.88
C ALA A 142 4.44 -17.23 -1.43
N ARG A 143 5.19 -16.34 -0.76
CA ARG A 143 5.59 -16.51 0.64
C ARG A 143 4.41 -16.51 1.59
N SER A 144 3.44 -15.61 1.37
CA SER A 144 2.22 -15.53 2.17
C SER A 144 1.38 -16.81 2.08
N SER A 145 1.19 -17.34 0.87
CA SER A 145 0.44 -18.59 0.64
C SER A 145 1.06 -19.81 1.33
N LEU A 146 2.39 -19.87 1.42
CA LEU A 146 3.12 -20.93 2.12
C LEU A 146 2.92 -20.86 3.64
N ASN A 147 2.93 -19.65 4.21
CA ASN A 147 2.74 -19.45 5.65
C ASN A 147 1.30 -19.78 6.10
N THR A 148 0.30 -19.59 5.25
CA THR A 148 -1.09 -19.98 5.55
C THR A 148 -1.36 -21.48 5.45
N ALA A 149 -0.50 -22.23 4.74
CA ALA A 149 -0.64 -23.67 4.55
C ALA A 149 -0.03 -24.51 5.70
N THR A 150 0.66 -23.87 6.65
CA THR A 150 1.22 -24.54 7.83
C THR A 150 0.37 -24.16 9.04
N PRO A 151 -0.47 -25.07 9.59
CA PRO A 151 -1.16 -24.78 10.84
C PRO A 151 -0.11 -24.55 11.91
N GLN A 152 -0.21 -23.40 12.57
CA GLN A 152 0.58 -23.12 13.77
C GLN A 152 0.11 -24.14 14.83
N ALA A 153 0.99 -25.09 15.14
CA ALA A 153 0.78 -26.13 16.14
C ALA A 153 0.76 -25.54 17.56
#